data_AF-A0A967AAR0-F1
#
_entry.id   AF-A0A967AAR0-F1
#
_cell.length_a   1.000
_cell.length_b   1.000
_cell.length_c   1.000
_cell.angle_alpha   90.00
_cell.angle_beta   90.00
_cell.angle_gamma   90.00
#
_symmetry.space_group_name_H-M   'P 1'
#
loop_
_entity.id
_entity.type
_entity.pdbx_description
1 polymer ?
#
loop_
_entity_poly.entity_id
_entity_poly.type
_entity_poly.pdbx_seq_one_letter_code
_entity_poly.pdbx_strand_id
1 'polypeptide(L)' 'MLGGTLPGRGALSPGYLYGGQIGVRFPVAQGFSVDMGLQYTRFEIDFQGKSDLSRQWLFTIGVRF' A
#
# COMPACT_ATOMS: atom_id res chain seq x y z
N MET A 1 8.35 1.35 1.85
CA MET A 1 7.71 1.21 3.18
C MET A 1 8.26 -0.05 3.82
N LEU A 2 8.72 0.04 5.06
CA LEU A 2 9.09 -1.13 5.86
C LEU A 2 7.82 -1.68 6.52
N GLY A 3 7.64 -3.00 6.46
CA GLY A 3 6.42 -3.69 6.86
C GLY A 3 6.02 -3.43 8.31
N GLY A 4 4.70 -3.35 8.54
CA GLY A 4 4.10 -3.19 9.86
C GLY A 4 3.45 -4.48 10.33
N THR A 5 3.33 -4.67 11.62
CA THR A 5 2.51 -5.75 12.19
C THR A 5 1.09 -5.22 12.40
N LEU A 6 0.09 -5.87 11.79
CA LEU A 6 -1.31 -5.64 12.12
C LEU A 6 -1.74 -6.57 13.26
N PRO A 7 -2.66 -6.15 14.12
CA PRO A 7 -3.27 -7.07 15.09
C PRO A 7 -4.06 -8.13 14.31
N GLY A 8 -3.65 -9.39 14.42
CA GLY A 8 -4.45 -10.52 13.95
C GLY A 8 -5.52 -10.92 14.96
N ARG A 9 -6.27 -11.98 14.62
CA ARG A 9 -7.56 -12.37 15.21
C ARG A 9 -7.56 -12.71 16.73
N GLY A 10 -6.42 -12.67 17.42
CA GLY A 10 -6.32 -12.89 18.86
C GLY A 10 -5.09 -12.19 19.45
N ALA A 11 -5.04 -12.05 20.79
CA ALA A 11 -4.00 -11.32 21.53
C ALA A 11 -2.55 -11.77 21.25
N LEU A 12 -2.35 -12.88 20.52
CA LEU A 12 -1.06 -13.50 20.22
C LEU A 12 -0.86 -13.87 18.73
N SER A 13 -1.71 -13.41 17.79
CA SER A 13 -1.54 -13.72 16.36
C SER A 13 -1.15 -12.46 15.58
N PRO A 14 0.13 -12.22 15.26
CA PRO A 14 0.55 -11.05 14.48
C PRO A 14 0.17 -11.24 13.01
N GLY A 15 -0.58 -10.29 12.45
CA GLY A 15 -0.75 -10.18 11.00
C GLY A 15 0.44 -9.44 10.38
N TYR A 16 0.96 -9.93 9.26
CA TYR A 16 2.08 -9.28 8.56
C TYR A 16 1.56 -8.39 7.43
N LEU A 17 1.96 -7.11 7.44
CA LEU A 17 1.85 -6.22 6.29
C LEU A 17 3.17 -6.16 5.54
N TYR A 18 3.10 -6.40 4.24
CA TYR A 18 4.22 -6.18 3.34
C TYR A 18 3.75 -5.46 2.10
N GLY A 19 4.52 -4.47 1.69
CA GLY A 19 4.15 -3.61 0.58
C GLY A 19 5.27 -2.66 0.18
N GLY A 20 5.14 -2.16 -1.03
CA GLY A 20 6.07 -1.24 -1.65
C GLY A 20 5.32 -0.19 -2.43
N GLN A 21 5.91 0.98 -2.58
CA GLN A 21 5.39 2.03 -3.43
C GLN A 21 6.49 2.52 -4.33
N ILE A 22 6.16 2.69 -5.60
CA ILE A 22 6.99 3.37 -6.59
C ILE A 22 6.21 4.55 -7.13
N GLY A 23 6.93 5.60 -7.50
CA GLY A 23 6.30 6.79 -8.07
C GLY A 23 7.30 7.56 -8.92
N VAL A 24 6.74 8.27 -9.89
CA VAL A 24 7.45 9.15 -10.80
C VAL A 24 6.78 10.51 -10.79
N ARG A 25 7.58 11.57 -10.95
CA ARG A 25 7.12 12.94 -11.05
C ARG A 25 7.57 13.54 -12.36
N PHE A 26 6.64 14.15 -13.07
CA PHE A 26 6.89 14.88 -14.31
C PHE A 26 6.67 16.38 -14.07
N PRO A 27 7.72 17.22 -14.13
CA PRO A 27 7.55 18.66 -14.20
C PRO A 27 7.00 19.03 -15.58
N VAL A 28 5.80 19.59 -15.64
CA VAL A 28 5.10 19.88 -16.90
C VAL A 28 5.19 21.38 -17.25
N ALA A 29 5.13 22.25 -16.24
CA ALA A 29 5.38 23.69 -16.41
C ALA A 29 5.95 24.29 -15.11
N GLN A 30 6.35 25.57 -15.14
CA GLN A 30 6.84 26.26 -13.94
C GLN A 30 5.73 26.31 -12.88
N GLY A 31 5.96 25.67 -11.73
CA GLY A 31 4.98 25.51 -10.67
C GLY A 31 4.07 24.28 -10.84
N PHE A 32 3.95 23.71 -12.03
CA PHE A 32 3.00 22.62 -12.31
C PHE A 32 3.70 21.26 -12.51
N SER A 33 3.33 20.27 -11.70
CA SER A 33 3.86 18.91 -11.80
C SER A 33 2.77 17.85 -11.73
N VAL A 34 2.97 16.76 -12.46
CA VAL A 34 2.12 15.57 -12.41
C VAL A 34 2.87 14.46 -11.68
N ASP A 35 2.22 13.90 -10.67
CA ASP A 35 2.71 12.77 -9.89
C ASP A 35 1.94 11.50 -10.32
N MET A 36 2.65 10.41 -10.59
CA MET A 36 2.04 9.09 -10.79
C MET A 36 2.69 8.10 -9.84
N GLY A 37 1.87 7.35 -9.12
CA GLY A 37 2.32 6.40 -8.11
C GLY A 37 1.59 5.06 -8.20
N LEU A 38 2.34 3.97 -8.06
CA LEU A 38 1.82 2.63 -7.90
C LEU A 38 2.24 2.10 -6.53
N GLN A 39 1.26 1.70 -5.74
CA GLN A 39 1.46 1.06 -4.45
C GLN A 39 0.91 -0.35 -4.49
N TYR A 40 1.71 -1.28 -3.99
CA TYR A 40 1.33 -2.66 -3.75
C TYR A 40 1.34 -2.92 -2.26
N THR A 41 0.25 -3.48 -1.75
CA THR A 41 0.14 -3.88 -0.35
C THR A 41 -0.49 -5.26 -0.28
N ARG A 42 0.12 -6.16 0.50
CA ARG A 42 -0.43 -7.49 0.79
C ARG A 42 -0.65 -7.60 2.28
N PHE A 43 -1.82 -8.13 2.60
CA PHE A 43 -2.32 -8.32 3.93
C PHE A 43 -2.51 -9.81 4.15
N GLU A 44 -1.90 -10.34 5.19
CA GLU A 44 -2.24 -11.65 5.71
C GLU A 44 -3.28 -11.44 6.81
N ILE A 45 -4.56 -11.64 6.48
CA ILE A 45 -5.66 -11.49 7.43
C ILE A 45 -6.33 -12.84 7.59
N ASP A 46 -6.20 -13.43 8.78
CA ASP A 46 -6.96 -14.62 9.16
C ASP A 46 -8.33 -14.18 9.67
N PHE A 47 -9.33 -14.16 8.77
CA PHE A 47 -10.72 -13.94 9.12
C PHE A 47 -11.41 -15.29 9.34
N GLN A 48 -11.79 -15.56 10.58
CA GLN A 48 -12.71 -16.65 10.94
C GLN A 48 -12.32 -18.06 10.44
N GLY A 49 -11.03 -18.37 10.27
CA GLY A 49 -10.55 -19.71 9.93
C GLY A 49 -10.37 -19.94 8.43
N LYS A 50 -10.51 -18.89 7.63
CA LYS A 50 -9.98 -18.84 6.27
C LYS A 50 -8.83 -17.85 6.25
N SER A 51 -7.60 -18.37 6.16
CA SER A 51 -6.46 -17.55 5.78
C SER A 51 -6.66 -17.13 4.33
N ASP A 52 -7.00 -15.87 4.11
CA ASP A 52 -7.14 -15.31 2.78
C ASP A 52 -6.06 -14.26 2.56
N LEU A 53 -5.29 -14.44 1.49
CA LEU A 53 -4.17 -13.60 1.14
C LEU A 53 -4.68 -12.41 0.33
N SER A 54 -5.12 -11.36 1.02
CA SER A 54 -5.63 -10.16 0.36
C SER A 54 -4.49 -9.34 -0.24
N ARG A 55 -4.56 -9.08 -1.55
CA ARG A 55 -3.61 -8.28 -2.32
C ARG A 55 -4.30 -7.03 -2.84
N GLN A 56 -3.73 -5.87 -2.58
CA GLN A 56 -4.23 -4.59 -3.04
C GLN A 56 -3.20 -3.90 -3.92
N TRP A 57 -3.65 -3.46 -5.10
CA TRP A 57 -2.93 -2.56 -5.97
C TRP A 57 -3.64 -1.21 -5.98
N LEU A 58 -2.90 -0.15 -5.64
CA LEU A 58 -3.40 1.21 -5.64
C LEU A 58 -2.62 2.04 -6.67
N PHE A 59 -3.33 2.51 -7.68
CA PHE A 59 -2.81 3.45 -8.67
C PHE A 59 -3.24 4.85 -8.28
N THR A 60 -2.30 5.79 -8.27
CA THR A 60 -2.52 7.18 -7.90
C THR A 60 -2.01 8.09 -9.00
N ILE A 61 -2.81 9.10 -9.33
CA ILE A 61 -2.43 10.21 -10.20
C ILE A 61 -2.75 11.51 -9.48
N GLY A 62 -1.79 12.40 -9.42
CA GLY A 62 -1.88 13.68 -8.72
C GLY A 62 -1.40 14.82 -9.60
N VAL A 63 -1.99 15.98 -9.38
CA VAL A 63 -1.57 17.23 -9.99
C VAL A 63 -1.20 18.19 -8.87
N ARG A 64 -0.08 18.88 -9.01
CA ARG A 64 0.46 19.83 -8.04
C ARG A 64 0.77 21.15 -8.75
N PHE A 65 0.44 22.27 -8.12
CA PHE A 65 0.59 23.64 -8.61
C PHE A 65 1.18 24.55 -7.54
#